data_AF-A0AAE1FR69-F1
#
_entry.id   AF-A0AAE1FR69-F1
#
_cell.length_a   1.000
_cell.length_b   1.000
_cell.length_c   1.000
_cell.angle_alpha   90.00
_cell.angle_beta   90.00
_cell.angle_gamma   90.00
#
_symmetry.space_group_name_H-M   'P 1'
#
loop_
_entity.id
_entity.type
_entity.pdbx_description
1 polymer ?
#
loop_
_entity_poly.entity_id
_entity_poly.type
_entity_poly.pdbx_seq_one_letter_code
_entity_poly.pdbx_strand_id
1 'polypeptide(L)'
;MKLNQINVHNYFAMHFSLLSYTKGKEVQHNVSGGVILSNQSLVLQSVTRGASGKYHCIASNIEGDGQSNKVTVEIKCKSLMTVSIISQVRNELKHLS
;
A
#
# COMPACT_ATOMS: atom_id res chain seq x y z
N MET A 1 9.23 2.61 16.26
CA MET A 1 10.04 1.47 15.77
C MET A 1 11.35 1.45 16.55
N LYS A 2 11.75 0.32 17.15
CA LYS A 2 13.08 0.14 17.73
C LYS A 2 13.96 -0.50 16.65
N LEU A 3 14.71 0.31 15.91
CA LEU A 3 15.82 -0.18 15.07
C LEU A 3 17.00 -0.45 16.01
N ASN A 4 16.89 -1.48 16.84
CA ASN A 4 18.03 -1.96 17.60
C ASN A 4 19.00 -2.59 16.61
N GLN A 5 20.26 -2.13 16.62
CA GLN A 5 21.42 -2.61 15.85
C GLN A 5 21.82 -1.85 14.56
N ILE A 6 21.56 -0.55 14.44
CA ILE A 6 22.39 0.30 13.55
C ILE A 6 22.88 1.49 14.39
N ASN A 7 24.15 1.45 14.78
CA ASN A 7 24.75 2.38 15.74
C ASN A 7 25.12 3.69 15.01
N VAL A 8 24.23 4.70 15.05
CA VAL A 8 24.29 5.91 14.22
C VAL A 8 25.04 7.08 14.89
N HIS A 9 26.19 6.82 15.52
CA HIS A 9 26.98 7.91 16.12
C HIS A 9 27.98 8.56 15.14
N ASN A 10 28.17 8.01 13.94
CA ASN A 10 28.94 8.64 12.87
C ASN A 10 28.39 8.16 11.52
N TYR A 11 28.39 9.05 10.51
CA TYR A 11 27.90 8.86 9.13
C TYR A 11 26.44 9.22 8.86
N PHE A 12 26.33 10.49 8.49
CA PHE A 12 25.17 11.23 8.02
C PHE A 12 24.74 10.73 6.62
N ALA A 13 23.87 9.71 6.56
CA ALA A 13 22.86 9.49 5.49
C ALA A 13 22.19 8.12 5.70
N MET A 14 20.96 8.13 6.21
CA MET A 14 20.08 6.96 6.16
C MET A 14 19.19 7.11 4.92
N HIS A 15 19.41 6.30 3.89
CA HIS A 15 18.47 6.21 2.77
C HIS A 15 17.35 5.24 3.17
N PHE A 16 16.12 5.75 3.28
CA PHE A 16 14.96 4.93 3.63
C PHE A 16 14.18 4.57 2.37
N SER A 17 14.11 3.28 2.08
CA SER A 17 13.36 2.71 0.95
C SER A 17 12.23 1.84 1.45
N LEU A 18 11.09 1.87 0.77
CA LEU A 18 9.99 0.95 1.06
C LEU A 18 9.94 -0.15 0.01
N LEU A 19 9.97 -1.41 0.43
CA LEU A 19 9.96 -2.56 -0.47
C LEU A 19 8.67 -3.37 -0.35
N SER A 20 8.12 -3.77 -1.48
CA SER A 20 7.10 -4.82 -1.54
C SER A 20 7.78 -6.18 -1.48
N TYR A 21 7.48 -7.00 -0.46
CA TYR A 21 8.05 -8.33 -0.31
C TYR A 21 7.58 -9.30 -1.41
N THR A 22 6.30 -9.22 -1.80
CA THR A 22 5.74 -10.14 -2.80
C THR A 22 6.20 -9.83 -4.22
N LYS A 23 6.61 -8.59 -4.49
CA LYS A 23 7.09 -8.15 -5.82
C LYS A 23 8.60 -7.89 -5.85
N GLY A 24 9.28 -7.89 -4.71
CA GLY A 24 10.71 -7.55 -4.57
C GLY A 24 11.08 -6.15 -5.05
N LYS A 25 10.11 -5.26 -5.27
CA LYS A 25 10.31 -3.97 -5.95
C LYS A 25 10.24 -2.83 -4.95
N GLU A 26 11.17 -1.89 -5.12
CA GLU A 26 11.14 -0.61 -4.44
C GLU A 26 9.92 0.21 -4.87
N VAL A 27 9.17 0.64 -3.87
CA VAL A 27 8.08 1.57 -4.03
C VAL A 27 8.70 2.94 -4.25
N GLN A 28 8.48 3.50 -5.43
CA GLN A 28 9.02 4.80 -5.81
C GLN A 28 8.06 5.91 -5.42
N HIS A 29 8.61 7.05 -4.99
CA HIS A 29 7.83 8.24 -4.74
C HIS A 29 7.18 8.70 -6.05
N ASN A 30 5.85 8.68 -6.11
CA ASN A 30 5.08 9.02 -7.29
C ASN A 30 3.77 9.68 -6.87
N VAL A 31 3.82 10.98 -6.60
CA VAL A 31 2.65 11.78 -6.17
C VAL A 31 1.53 11.70 -7.20
N SER A 32 1.86 11.82 -8.50
CA SER A 32 0.90 11.73 -9.60
C SER A 32 0.21 10.37 -9.68
N GLY A 33 0.90 9.31 -9.27
CA GLY A 33 0.35 7.95 -9.15
C GLY A 33 -0.21 7.59 -7.78
N GLY A 34 -0.34 8.57 -6.86
CA GLY A 34 -0.90 8.38 -5.52
C GLY A 34 0.03 7.72 -4.51
N VAL A 35 1.34 7.62 -4.78
CA VAL A 35 2.33 7.05 -3.86
C VAL A 35 3.18 8.17 -3.27
N ILE A 36 2.93 8.52 -2.01
CA ILE A 36 3.65 9.58 -1.31
C ILE A 36 4.53 8.93 -0.25
N LEU A 37 5.84 9.16 -0.36
CA LEU A 37 6.84 8.71 0.59
C LEU A 37 7.38 9.95 1.29
N SER A 38 7.32 9.93 2.61
CA SER A 38 8.00 10.87 3.48
C SER A 38 8.85 10.04 4.44
N ASN A 39 9.93 10.61 4.99
CA ASN A 39 10.98 9.91 5.76
C ASN A 39 10.54 8.62 6.50
N GLN A 40 9.44 8.67 7.26
CA GLN A 40 8.90 7.51 7.99
C GLN A 40 7.41 7.21 7.67
N SER A 41 6.89 7.66 6.54
CA SER A 41 5.46 7.51 6.20
C SER A 41 5.25 7.18 4.72
N LEU A 42 4.43 6.17 4.48
CA LEU A 42 3.88 5.85 3.16
C LEU A 42 2.40 6.19 3.15
N VAL A 43 1.99 6.98 2.17
CA VAL A 43 0.58 7.19 1.83
C VAL A 43 0.33 6.61 0.46
N LEU A 44 -0.70 5.77 0.36
CA LEU A 44 -1.21 5.23 -0.89
C LEU A 44 -2.61 5.80 -1.16
N GLN A 45 -2.76 6.49 -2.28
CA GLN A 45 -3.99 7.10 -2.77
C GLN A 45 -4.41 6.42 -4.08
N SER A 46 -5.72 6.41 -4.38
CA SER A 46 -6.26 5.80 -5.61
C SER A 46 -5.77 4.36 -5.84
N VAL A 47 -5.71 3.58 -4.75
CA VAL A 47 -5.17 2.22 -4.75
C VAL A 47 -6.02 1.24 -5.54
N THR A 48 -5.36 0.35 -6.28
CA THR A 48 -5.99 -0.83 -6.89
C THR A 48 -5.77 -2.05 -6.00
N ARG A 49 -6.54 -3.14 -6.22
CA ARG A 49 -6.33 -4.40 -5.50
C ARG A 49 -4.90 -4.92 -5.62
N GLY A 50 -4.24 -4.65 -6.75
CA GLY A 50 -2.85 -5.03 -7.01
C GLY A 50 -1.80 -4.32 -6.14
N ALA A 51 -2.19 -3.29 -5.40
CA ALA A 51 -1.35 -2.65 -4.38
C ALA A 51 -1.36 -3.39 -3.03
N SER A 52 -2.17 -4.45 -2.86
CA SER A 52 -2.12 -5.28 -1.65
C SER A 52 -0.79 -6.06 -1.60
N GLY A 53 -0.23 -6.21 -0.41
CA GLY A 53 1.02 -6.93 -0.23
C GLY A 53 1.67 -6.69 1.12
N LYS A 54 2.83 -7.31 1.32
CA LYS A 54 3.67 -7.11 2.51
C LYS A 54 4.71 -6.03 2.22
N TYR A 55 4.82 -5.05 3.11
CA TYR A 55 5.74 -3.92 3.03
C TYR A 55 6.71 -3.94 4.20
N HIS A 56 7.94 -3.51 3.96
CA HIS A 56 8.94 -3.26 4.99
C HIS A 56 9.84 -2.11 4.55
N CYS A 57 10.40 -1.42 5.53
CA CYS A 57 11.40 -0.38 5.29
C CYS A 57 12.78 -1.00 5.25
N ILE A 58 13.61 -0.54 4.32
CA ILE A 58 15.05 -0.75 4.30
C ILE A 58 15.72 0.57 4.67
N ALA A 59 16.70 0.50 5.56
CA ALA A 59 17.61 1.60 5.84
C ALA A 59 19.01 1.17 5.43
N SER A 60 19.61 1.89 4.48
CA SER A 60 20.93 1.59 3.95
C SER A 60 21.96 2.61 4.42
N ASN A 61 23.14 2.12 4.81
CA ASN A 61 24.36 2.91 5.02
C ASN A 61 25.58 2.17 4.46
N ILE A 62 26.79 2.72 4.66
CA ILE A 62 28.04 2.09 4.20
C ILE A 62 28.33 0.73 4.85
N GLU A 63 27.78 0.49 6.04
CA GLU A 63 27.96 -0.76 6.80
C GLU A 63 27.00 -1.85 6.30
N GLY A 64 25.88 -1.47 5.68
CA GLY A 64 24.93 -2.36 5.05
C GLY A 64 23.48 -1.93 5.19
N ASP A 65 22.58 -2.92 5.07
CA ASP A 65 21.13 -2.73 5.06
C ASP A 65 20.48 -3.28 6.33
N GLY A 66 19.63 -2.47 6.97
CA GLY A 66 18.72 -2.92 8.01
C GLY A 66 17.27 -2.95 7.53
N GLN A 67 16.49 -3.92 8.02
CA GLN A 67 15.09 -4.09 7.62
C GLN A 67 14.13 -3.90 8.82
N SER A 68 13.00 -3.25 8.61
CA SER A 68 11.91 -3.19 9.59
C SER A 68 11.12 -4.50 9.66
N ASN A 69 10.24 -4.62 10.66
CA ASN A 69 9.19 -5.62 10.63
C ASN A 69 8.31 -5.45 9.39
N LYS A 70 7.75 -6.58 8.91
CA LYS A 70 6.84 -6.59 7.76
C LYS A 70 5.42 -6.20 8.19
N VAL A 71 4.75 -5.40 7.37
CA VAL A 71 3.35 -4.98 7.53
C VAL A 71 2.55 -5.46 6.32
N THR A 72 1.42 -6.14 6.55
CA THR A 72 0.51 -6.55 5.46
C THR A 72 -0.49 -5.44 5.20
N VAL A 73 -0.54 -4.96 3.96
CA VAL A 73 -1.55 -4.00 3.47
C VAL A 73 -2.57 -4.76 2.64
N GLU A 74 -3.83 -4.72 3.05
CA GLU A 74 -4.96 -5.32 2.34
C GLU A 74 -5.87 -4.23 1.77
N ILE A 75 -6.04 -4.21 0.45
CA ILE A 75 -6.96 -3.28 -0.22
C ILE A 75 -8.32 -3.94 -0.41
N LYS A 76 -9.35 -3.40 0.25
CA LYS A 76 -10.74 -3.86 0.14
C LYS A 76 -11.52 -2.90 -0.77
N CYS A 77 -12.19 -3.44 -1.79
CA CYS A 77 -13.16 -2.66 -2.57
C CYS A 77 -14.55 -2.80 -1.94
N LYS A 78 -15.33 -1.73 -1.92
CA LYS A 78 -16.78 -1.84 -1.70
C LYS A 78 -17.35 -2.64 -2.87
N SER A 79 -17.90 -3.81 -2.58
CA SER A 79 -18.68 -4.55 -3.58
C SER A 79 -19.92 -3.72 -3.87
N LEU A 80 -20.11 -3.30 -5.13
CA LEU A 80 -21.39 -2.77 -5.59
C LEU A 80 -22.33 -3.96 -5.78
N MET A 81 -22.79 -4.57 -4.68
CA MET A 81 -23.99 -5.41 -4.73
C MET A 81 -25.19 -4.48 -4.98
N THR A 82 -25.35 -4.03 -6.23
CA THR A 82 -26.65 -3.53 -6.66
C THR A 82 -27.48 -4.77 -6.92
N VAL A 83 -28.26 -5.18 -5.92
CA VAL A 83 -29.15 -6.33 -6.04
C VAL A 83 -30.08 -6.11 -7.23
N SER A 84 -30.31 -7.16 -8.02
CA SER A 84 -31.25 -7.23 -9.13
C SER A 84 -32.71 -6.90 -8.79
N ILE A 85 -33.01 -6.35 -7.60
CA ILE A 85 -34.36 -5.96 -7.14
C ILE A 85 -35.02 -5.00 -8.14
N ILE A 86 -34.26 -4.12 -8.80
CA ILE A 86 -34.81 -3.21 -9.83
C ILE A 86 -35.35 -3.98 -11.05
N SER A 87 -34.81 -5.16 -11.39
CA SER A 87 -35.34 -5.97 -12.50
C SER A 87 -36.70 -6.62 -12.19
N GLN A 88 -36.94 -7.00 -10.93
CA GLN A 88 -38.23 -7.56 -10.51
C GLN A 88 -39.34 -6.51 -10.52
N VAL A 89 -39.11 -5.31 -9.96
CA VAL A 89 -40.11 -4.23 -9.97
C VAL A 89 -40.46 -3.77 -11.39
N ARG A 90 -39.49 -3.79 -12.31
CA ARG A 90 -39.72 -3.41 -13.71
C ARG A 90 -40.50 -4.47 -14.52
N ASN A 91 -40.50 -5.73 -14.08
CA ASN A 91 -41.26 -6.80 -14.73
C ASN A 91 -42.74 -6.80 -14.30
N GLU A 92 -43.06 -6.43 -13.06
CA GLU A 92 -44.44 -6.37 -12.58
C GLU A 92 -45.24 -5.20 -13.20
N LEU A 93 -44.59 -4.08 -13.54
CA LEU A 93 -45.24 -2.93 -14.17
C LEU A 93 -45.53 -3.09 -15.68
N LYS A 94 -44.93 -4.08 -16.35
CA LYS A 94 -45.18 -4.36 -17.78
C LYS A 94 -46.45 -5.17 -18.06
N HIS A 95 -47.10 -5.68 -17.01
CA HIS A 95 -48.35 -6.43 -17.12
C HIS A 95 -49.59 -5.59 -16.79
N LEU A 96 -49.42 -4.28 -16.57
CA LEU A 96 -50.49 -3.33 -16.23
C LEU A 96 -50.75 -2.28 -17.34
N SER A 97 -50.28 -2.53 -18.57
CA SER A 97 -50.59 -1.71 -19.76
C SER A 97 -51.27 -2.52 -20.84
#